data_AF-A0A6J5WVU5-F1
#
_entry.id   AF-A0A6J5WVU5-F1
#
_cell.length_a   1.000
_cell.length_b   1.000
_cell.length_c   1.000
_cell.angle_alpha   90.00
_cell.angle_beta   90.00
_cell.angle_gamma   90.00
#
_symmetry.space_group_name_H-M   'P 1'
#
loop_
_entity.id
_entity.type
_entity.pdbx_description
1 polymer ?
#
loop_
_entity_poly.entity_id
_entity_poly.type
_entity_poly.pdbx_seq_one_letter_code
_entity_poly.pdbx_strand_id
1 'polypeptide(L)'
;MGKQKLKTRVVKRNVNPEWDERLTLSVADANLPIMVCVYDKDTFSFDDKMGDAEFEIGSFIKALKMRSEGLTDGTIIDRVKPNRENCLAEESCIIWSNGKLVQNILPQTQKCGVWGS
;
A
#
# COMPACT_ATOMS: atom_id res chain seq x y z
N MET A 1 8.34 4.00 8.76
CA MET A 1 8.40 5.34 8.16
C MET A 1 7.72 6.37 9.07
N GLY A 2 8.32 6.73 10.20
CA GLY A 2 7.58 7.36 11.32
C GLY A 2 7.01 8.77 11.10
N LYS A 3 7.66 9.66 10.33
CA LYS A 3 7.22 11.08 10.18
C LYS A 3 6.86 11.50 8.74
N GLN A 4 7.01 10.60 7.77
CA GLN A 4 6.72 10.93 6.38
C GLN A 4 5.22 10.81 6.11
N LYS A 5 4.60 11.89 5.63
CA LYS A 5 3.21 11.90 5.19
C LYS A 5 3.14 12.51 3.80
N LEU A 6 2.71 11.70 2.84
CA LEU A 6 2.43 12.12 1.47
C LEU A 6 0.91 12.05 1.24
N LYS A 7 0.41 12.84 0.29
CA LYS A 7 -1.00 12.87 -0.08
C LYS A 7 -1.10 12.87 -1.59
N THR A 8 -2.08 12.13 -2.11
CA THR A 8 -2.44 12.18 -3.53
C THR A 8 -3.31 13.41 -3.83
N ARG A 9 -3.60 13.63 -5.11
CA ARG A 9 -4.64 14.57 -5.54
C ARG A 9 -6.02 14.17 -5.05
N VAL A 10 -6.90 15.16 -4.91
CA VAL A 10 -8.33 14.95 -4.66
C VAL A 10 -9.03 14.63 -5.98
N VAL A 11 -9.80 13.54 -6.02
CA VAL A 11 -10.71 13.24 -7.13
C VAL A 11 -12.13 13.57 -6.67
N LYS A 12 -12.73 14.60 -7.28
CA LYS A 12 -14.03 15.12 -6.83
C LYS A 12 -15.18 14.25 -7.32
N ARG A 13 -16.18 14.04 -6.46
CA ARG A 13 -17.49 13.42 -6.81
C ARG A 13 -17.37 12.03 -7.45
N ASN A 14 -16.46 11.20 -6.97
CA ASN A 14 -16.29 9.84 -7.47
C ASN A 14 -15.93 8.88 -6.32
N VAL A 15 -16.73 7.81 -6.15
CA VAL A 15 -16.50 6.75 -5.16
C VAL A 15 -15.57 5.64 -5.67
N ASN A 16 -15.24 5.65 -6.96
CA ASN A 16 -14.25 4.79 -7.61
C ASN A 16 -13.14 5.66 -8.23
N PRO A 17 -12.38 6.40 -7.41
CA PRO A 17 -11.37 7.33 -7.91
C PRO A 17 -10.19 6.60 -8.57
N GLU A 18 -9.81 7.06 -9.75
CA GLU A 18 -8.54 6.69 -10.40
C GLU A 18 -7.51 7.78 -10.10
N TRP A 19 -6.55 7.46 -9.22
CA TRP A 19 -5.49 8.41 -8.85
C TRP A 19 -4.28 8.35 -9.77
N ASP A 20 -3.87 7.19 -10.29
CA ASP A 20 -2.70 7.04 -11.17
C ASP A 20 -1.50 7.92 -10.78
N GLU A 21 -1.20 7.94 -9.48
CA GLU A 21 -0.21 8.84 -8.90
C GLU A 21 0.94 8.04 -8.30
N ARG A 22 2.17 8.52 -8.52
CA ARG A 22 3.38 7.92 -7.97
C ARG A 22 3.83 8.70 -6.75
N LEU A 23 3.82 8.04 -5.60
CA LEU A 23 4.37 8.57 -4.35
C LEU A 23 5.71 7.89 -4.04
N THR A 24 6.72 8.68 -3.69
CA THR A 24 8.06 8.18 -3.35
C THR A 24 8.31 8.33 -1.86
N LEU A 25 8.37 7.21 -1.14
CA LEU A 25 8.63 7.16 0.29
C LEU A 25 10.08 6.78 0.56
N SER A 26 10.70 7.36 1.59
CA SER A 26 12.04 6.96 2.02
C SER A 26 11.95 5.92 3.13
N VAL A 27 12.52 4.75 2.89
CA VAL A 27 12.54 3.65 3.86
C VAL A 27 13.74 3.84 4.79
N ALA A 28 13.51 4.37 5.99
CA ALA A 28 14.55 4.43 7.04
C ALA A 28 14.62 3.14 7.87
N ASP A 29 13.47 2.51 8.11
CA ASP A 29 13.32 1.24 8.80
C ASP A 29 12.25 0.42 8.07
N ALA A 30 12.63 -0.80 7.67
CA ALA A 30 11.81 -1.74 6.92
C ALA A 30 10.79 -2.50 7.80
N ASN A 31 10.97 -2.48 9.13
CA ASN A 31 10.04 -3.08 10.07
C ASN A 31 8.85 -2.16 10.36
N LEU A 32 8.94 -0.89 9.97
CA LEU A 32 7.84 0.05 10.15
C LEU A 32 6.86 -0.08 8.98
N PRO A 33 5.58 -0.34 9.25
CA PRO A 33 4.57 -0.52 8.23
C PRO A 33 4.26 0.78 7.46
N ILE A 34 3.62 0.61 6.31
CA ILE A 34 3.05 1.69 5.50
C ILE A 34 1.55 1.74 5.76
N MET A 35 1.07 2.89 6.25
CA MET A 35 -0.34 3.16 6.47
C MET A 35 -0.90 4.02 5.35
N VAL A 36 -1.99 3.55 4.73
CA VAL A 36 -2.77 4.28 3.73
C VAL A 36 -4.11 4.63 4.34
N CYS A 37 -4.47 5.91 4.34
CA CYS A 37 -5.76 6.39 4.84
C CYS A 37 -6.51 7.09 3.71
N VAL A 38 -7.78 6.75 3.54
CA VAL A 38 -8.69 7.39 2.58
C VAL A 38 -9.56 8.39 3.32
N TYR A 39 -9.68 9.59 2.77
CA TYR A 39 -10.48 10.67 3.32
C TYR A 39 -11.39 11.26 2.23
N ASP A 40 -12.63 11.61 2.60
CA ASP A 40 -13.48 12.46 1.79
C ASP A 40 -13.10 13.93 2.01
N LYS A 41 -12.92 14.67 0.93
CA LYS A 41 -12.45 16.06 0.99
C LYS A 41 -13.65 16.99 0.99
N ASP A 42 -13.90 17.59 2.15
CA ASP A 42 -14.90 18.63 2.28
C ASP A 42 -14.30 20.04 2.15
N THR A 43 -15.10 20.94 1.57
CA THR A 43 -14.69 22.34 1.36
C THR A 43 -14.99 23.23 2.57
N PHE A 44 -16.00 22.87 3.37
CA PHE A 44 -16.51 23.69 4.47
C PHE A 44 -16.51 22.98 5.84
N SER A 45 -16.11 21.71 5.88
CA SER A 45 -16.01 20.87 7.08
C SER A 45 -14.64 20.19 7.15
N PHE A 46 -14.41 19.45 8.25
CA PHE A 46 -13.26 18.57 8.36
C PHE A 46 -13.39 17.39 7.39
N ASP A 47 -12.26 16.90 6.90
CA ASP A 47 -12.22 15.76 5.98
C ASP A 47 -12.63 14.47 6.72
N ASP A 48 -13.68 13.80 6.25
CA ASP A 48 -14.20 12.58 6.85
C ASP A 48 -13.31 11.38 6.50
N LYS A 49 -12.91 10.60 7.51
CA LYS A 49 -12.10 9.39 7.28
C LYS A 49 -12.99 8.26 6.75
N MET A 50 -12.68 7.77 5.55
CA MET A 50 -13.43 6.70 4.87
C MET A 50 -12.91 5.30 5.18
N GLY A 51 -11.64 5.19 5.56
CA GLY A 51 -11.02 3.92 5.92
C GLY A 51 -9.50 3.99 5.91
N ASP A 52 -8.87 2.92 6.39
CA ASP A 52 -7.42 2.78 6.36
C ASP A 52 -7.00 1.34 6.09
N ALA A 53 -5.78 1.18 5.60
CA ALA A 53 -5.15 -0.10 5.38
C ALA A 53 -3.66 0.01 5.71
N GLU A 54 -3.12 -1.04 6.29
CA GLU A 54 -1.72 -1.14 6.66
C GLU A 54 -1.09 -2.35 5.96
N PHE A 55 0.14 -2.18 5.48
CA PHE A 55 0.92 -3.28 4.92
C PHE A 55 2.40 -3.17 5.27
N GLU A 56 3.00 -4.32 5.50
CA GLU A 56 4.42 -4.48 5.78
C GLU A 56 5.22 -4.57 4.48
N ILE A 57 6.43 -4.00 4.49
CA ILE A 57 7.36 -4.07 3.35
C ILE A 57 8.54 -5.01 3.61
N GLY A 58 8.54 -5.74 4.72
CA GLY A 58 9.64 -6.63 5.11
C GLY A 58 9.95 -7.70 4.07
N SER A 59 8.92 -8.36 3.52
CA SER A 59 9.06 -9.34 2.44
C SER A 59 9.65 -8.72 1.17
N PHE A 60 9.20 -7.52 0.78
CA PHE A 60 9.74 -6.79 -0.35
C PHE A 60 11.20 -6.42 -0.17
N ILE A 61 11.58 -5.89 0.99
CA ILE A 61 12.97 -5.53 1.32
C ILE A 61 13.86 -6.77 1.39
N LYS A 62 13.35 -7.89 1.90
CA LYS A 62 14.05 -9.18 1.90
C LYS A 62 14.32 -9.65 0.46
N ALA A 63 13.31 -9.62 -0.40
CA ALA A 63 13.43 -9.97 -1.81
C ALA A 63 14.39 -9.02 -2.56
N LEU A 64 14.40 -7.73 -2.25
CA LEU A 64 15.37 -6.77 -2.81
C LEU A 64 16.82 -7.09 -2.44
N LYS A 65 17.06 -7.65 -1.25
CA LYS A 65 18.40 -8.05 -0.79
C LYS A 65 18.86 -9.38 -1.39
N MET A 66 17.96 -10.16 -1.98
CA MET A 66 18.33 -11.40 -2.67
C MET A 66 19.00 -11.06 -4.00
N ARG A 67 20.00 -11.85 -4.39
CA ARG A 67 20.74 -11.64 -5.63
C ARG A 67 19.81 -11.88 -6.81
N SER A 68 19.62 -10.86 -7.65
CA SER A 68 18.73 -10.91 -8.83
C SER A 68 19.42 -11.35 -10.12
N GLU A 69 20.71 -11.73 -10.04
CA GLU A 69 21.47 -12.18 -11.20
C GLU A 69 20.86 -13.44 -11.81
N GLY A 70 20.48 -13.37 -13.08
CA GLY A 70 19.93 -14.48 -13.84
C GLY A 70 18.42 -14.70 -13.71
N LEU A 71 17.68 -13.82 -13.02
CA LEU A 71 16.22 -13.91 -12.96
C LEU A 71 15.58 -13.53 -14.31
N THR A 72 14.69 -14.39 -14.80
CA THR A 72 13.86 -14.09 -15.97
C THR A 72 12.68 -13.20 -15.59
N ASP A 73 12.25 -12.37 -16.54
CA ASP A 73 11.03 -11.56 -16.39
C ASP A 73 9.83 -12.44 -16.02
N GLY A 74 9.02 -11.98 -15.07
CA GLY A 74 7.86 -12.72 -14.56
C GLY A 74 8.18 -13.71 -13.44
N THR A 75 9.44 -13.83 -13.00
CA THR A 75 9.79 -14.70 -11.87
C THR A 75 9.13 -14.20 -10.58
N ILE A 76 8.37 -15.08 -9.93
CA ILE A 76 7.75 -14.79 -8.64
C ILE A 76 8.75 -15.14 -7.54
N ILE A 77 9.21 -14.13 -6.80
CA ILE A 77 10.21 -14.27 -5.74
C ILE A 77 9.56 -14.66 -4.42
N ASP A 78 8.42 -14.05 -4.10
CA ASP A 78 7.71 -14.30 -2.84
C ASP A 78 6.21 -14.01 -2.99
N ARG A 79 5.41 -14.51 -2.04
CA ARG A 79 3.95 -14.36 -2.00
C ARG A 79 3.48 -14.06 -0.59
N VAL A 80 2.62 -13.07 -0.44
CA VAL A 80 1.95 -12.75 0.82
C VAL A 80 0.46 -13.05 0.67
N LYS A 81 -0.04 -14.01 1.43
CA LYS A 81 -1.46 -14.40 1.41
C LYS A 81 -2.28 -13.50 2.34
N PRO A 82 -3.55 -13.23 2.02
CA PRO A 82 -4.50 -12.65 2.97
C PRO A 82 -4.56 -13.46 4.26
N ASN A 83 -4.57 -12.76 5.39
CA ASN A 83 -4.79 -13.37 6.70
C ASN A 83 -5.55 -12.39 7.61
N ARG A 84 -5.82 -12.79 8.85
CA ARG A 84 -6.57 -11.96 9.81
C ARG A 84 -5.78 -10.79 10.38
N GLU A 85 -4.47 -10.76 10.15
CA GLU A 85 -3.52 -9.80 10.72
C GLU A 85 -3.05 -8.76 9.67
N ASN A 86 -3.41 -8.94 8.39
CA ASN A 86 -3.05 -8.03 7.31
C ASN A 86 -4.30 -7.45 6.61
N CYS A 87 -4.08 -6.42 5.79
CA CYS A 87 -5.13 -5.73 5.05
C CYS A 87 -5.17 -6.15 3.56
N LEU A 88 -4.76 -7.37 3.21
CA LEU A 88 -4.75 -7.82 1.81
C LEU A 88 -6.12 -8.40 1.43
N ALA A 89 -6.71 -7.92 0.33
CA ALA A 89 -7.93 -8.52 -0.24
C ALA A 89 -7.64 -9.84 -0.97
N GLU A 90 -6.44 -9.93 -1.58
CA GLU A 90 -6.00 -11.06 -2.41
C GLU A 90 -4.51 -11.36 -2.19
N GLU A 91 -4.02 -12.47 -2.75
CA GLU A 91 -2.59 -12.81 -2.69
C GLU A 91 -1.74 -11.74 -3.40
N SER A 92 -0.78 -11.18 -2.67
CA SER A 92 0.19 -10.22 -3.19
C SER A 92 1.46 -10.93 -3.60
N CYS A 93 1.84 -10.82 -4.88
CA CYS A 93 3.07 -11.41 -5.41
C CYS A 93 4.17 -10.35 -5.52
N ILE A 94 5.39 -10.74 -5.13
CA ILE A 94 6.61 -9.99 -5.37
C ILE A 94 7.29 -10.61 -6.59
N ILE A 95 7.37 -9.84 -7.68
CA ILE A 95 7.72 -10.32 -9.02
C ILE A 95 8.94 -9.56 -9.54
N TRP A 96 9.89 -10.27 -10.12
CA TRP A 96 10.92 -9.67 -10.94
C TRP A 96 10.34 -9.33 -12.30
N SER A 97 10.22 -8.04 -12.60
CA SER A 97 9.76 -7.59 -13.91
C SER A 97 10.53 -6.39 -14.44
N ASN A 98 10.93 -6.44 -15.71
CA ASN A 98 11.61 -5.37 -16.43
C ASN A 98 12.85 -4.82 -15.68
N GLY A 99 13.65 -5.73 -15.11
CA GLY A 99 14.85 -5.39 -14.35
C GLY A 99 14.57 -4.75 -12.99
N LYS A 100 13.33 -4.82 -12.49
CA LYS A 100 12.91 -4.25 -11.22
C LYS A 100 12.11 -5.25 -10.41
N LEU A 101 12.10 -5.07 -9.10
CA LEU A 101 11.19 -5.78 -8.23
C LEU A 101 9.88 -5.01 -8.12
N VAL A 102 8.76 -5.69 -8.36
CA VAL A 102 7.41 -5.11 -8.31
C VAL A 102 6.55 -5.94 -7.36
N GLN A 103 5.82 -5.28 -6.47
CA GLN A 103 4.81 -5.91 -5.64
C GLN A 103 3.46 -5.24 -5.90
N ASN A 104 2.48 -6.04 -6.31
CA ASN A 104 1.10 -5.57 -6.48
C ASN A 104 0.33 -5.83 -5.19
N ILE A 105 -0.34 -4.79 -4.68
CA ILE A 105 -1.08 -4.84 -3.42
C ILE A 105 -2.51 -4.37 -3.71
N LEU A 106 -3.48 -5.20 -3.35
CA LEU A 106 -4.89 -4.87 -3.33
C LEU A 106 -5.33 -4.76 -1.87
N PRO A 107 -5.36 -3.54 -1.29
CA PRO A 107 -5.70 -3.37 0.11
C PRO A 107 -7.22 -3.45 0.32
N GLN A 108 -7.64 -4.21 1.32
CA GLN A 108 -8.98 -4.13 1.88
C GLN A 108 -8.97 -3.12 3.02
N THR A 109 -9.61 -1.96 2.82
CA THR A 109 -9.69 -0.93 3.87
C THR A 109 -10.53 -1.41 5.04
N GLN A 110 -10.00 -1.27 6.25
CA GLN A 110 -10.77 -1.41 7.46
C GLN A 110 -11.65 -0.17 7.61
N LYS A 111 -12.95 -0.39 7.83
CA LYS A 111 -13.87 0.73 8.10
C LYS A 111 -13.44 1.37 9.41
N CYS A 112 -13.35 2.70 9.42
CA CYS A 112 -13.28 3.42 10.68
C CYS A 112 -14.58 3.08 11.43
N GLY A 113 -14.48 2.41 12.57
CA GLY A 113 -15.63 2.14 13.41
C GLY A 113 -16.36 3.46 13.64
N VAL A 114 -17.63 3.50 13.26
CA VAL A 114 -18.51 4.60 13.65
C VAL A 114 -18.61 4.48 15.16
N TRP A 115 -17.82 5.26 15.90
CA TRP A 115 -18.15 5.58 17.28
C TRP A 115 -19.38 6.47 17.20
N GLY A 116 -20.53 5.82 17.02
CA GLY A 116 -21.84 6.42 17.03
C GLY A 116 -22.42 6.33 18.43
N SER A 117 -22.72 7.52 18.96
CA SER A 117 -23.52 7.86 20.15
C SER A 117 -23.01 7.46 21.52
#